data_AF-A0AAD7VZI6-F1
#
_entry.id   AF-A0AAD7VZI6-F1
#
_cell.length_a   1.000
_cell.length_b   1.000
_cell.length_c   1.000
_cell.angle_alpha   90.00
_cell.angle_beta   90.00
_cell.angle_gamma   90.00
#
_symmetry.space_group_name_H-M   'P 1'
#
loop_
_entity.id
_entity.type
_entity.pdbx_description
1 polymer ?
#
loop_
_entity_poly.entity_id
_entity_poly.type
_entity_poly.pdbx_seq_one_letter_code
_entity_poly.pdbx_strand_id
1 'polypeptide(L)'
;MSQPVRGELSGDALLPCSLPPGPGGPPPDPPTVRWTKVWGQRGGDEGVQREQAVLVAKGNVLEVTKAFLGRVSLPGHRGDPSNASLALTGLRSSDAGVYHCHVTAGNNMQQDTVPLQVKGLLFHYRSPRGRYTLSFRAAQRACLQSSALLATPAQLSAAFSDGYGNCAAGWLSDRTVRYSIQSPGPGCYGDGEDSPGVRSYGSRDAGELFDVYCFAKQLQGEVFFSSVREKLTLWSASSHCEALGGQLASVGQLFLAWQGGMDQCDPGWLSDGSVRYPINQPRPACGGDKPGVRTLYLNGSGYHDASALFDAYCYRDKRAARPLGPSRSITLETRRVTGPDRPPRDPQGPPPPEATTPPPEATTPPPQPASHGGSAGEEGAGKPSVLPPLQRPWISPGPGGSNVGVSERGRDPEPTQDGVAPKPTPERPGTDWTTPLR
;
A
#
# COMPACT_ATOMS: atom_id res chain seq x y z
N MET A 1 26.66 -13.44 5.14
CA MET A 1 25.65 -12.38 4.94
C MET A 1 24.90 -12.21 6.26
N SER A 2 24.84 -11.00 6.80
CA SER A 2 24.08 -10.67 8.02
C SER A 2 22.59 -10.91 7.80
N GLN A 3 21.85 -11.28 8.86
CA GLN A 3 20.39 -11.37 8.76
C GLN A 3 19.80 -9.98 8.48
N PRO A 4 18.78 -9.87 7.60
CA PRO A 4 18.18 -8.58 7.30
C PRO A 4 17.40 -8.05 8.50
N VAL A 5 17.64 -6.78 8.83
CA VAL A 5 16.80 -6.02 9.76
C VAL A 5 15.44 -5.84 9.09
N ARG A 6 14.37 -6.11 9.82
CA ARG A 6 13.00 -6.05 9.32
C ARG A 6 12.22 -5.00 10.10
N GLY A 7 11.65 -4.04 9.40
CA GLY A 7 10.71 -3.08 9.95
C GLY A 7 9.40 -3.10 9.17
N GLU A 8 8.37 -2.47 9.72
CA GLU A 8 7.07 -2.30 9.07
C GLU A 8 6.93 -0.87 8.57
N LEU A 9 6.09 -0.65 7.56
CA LEU A 9 5.74 0.70 7.11
C LEU A 9 5.28 1.57 8.30
N SER A 10 5.84 2.77 8.38
CA SER A 10 5.75 3.74 9.48
C SER A 10 6.30 3.30 10.84
N GLY A 11 6.89 2.11 10.95
CA GLY A 11 7.57 1.65 12.14
C GLY A 11 9.02 2.16 12.21
N ASP A 12 9.79 1.58 13.11
CA ASP A 12 11.18 1.96 13.35
C ASP A 12 12.12 0.76 13.10
N ALA A 13 13.38 1.04 12.75
CA ALA A 13 14.44 0.05 12.63
C ALA A 13 15.72 0.52 13.32
N LEU A 14 16.40 -0.42 13.97
CA LEU A 14 17.75 -0.24 14.50
C LEU A 14 18.72 -1.08 13.67
N LEU A 15 19.60 -0.40 12.95
CA LEU A 15 20.66 -1.00 12.13
C LEU A 15 21.93 -1.12 12.99
N PRO A 16 22.33 -2.34 13.39
CA PRO A 16 23.45 -2.52 14.29
C PRO A 16 24.78 -2.17 13.62
N CYS A 17 25.63 -1.46 14.35
CA CYS A 17 27.03 -1.24 13.98
C CYS A 17 27.83 -0.89 15.23
N SER A 18 28.97 -1.55 15.42
CA SER A 18 29.83 -1.34 16.59
C SER A 18 31.29 -1.47 16.22
N LEU A 19 32.12 -0.58 16.77
CA LEU A 19 33.56 -0.73 16.72
C LEU A 19 34.02 -1.82 17.70
N PRO A 20 34.88 -2.77 17.28
CA PRO A 20 35.51 -3.68 18.21
C PRO A 20 36.46 -2.90 19.16
N PRO A 21 36.59 -3.34 20.43
CA PRO A 21 37.52 -2.71 21.38
C PRO A 21 38.96 -2.88 20.89
N GLY A 22 39.68 -1.75 20.74
CA GLY A 22 41.07 -1.75 20.31
C GLY A 22 42.02 -2.22 21.42
N PRO A 23 43.21 -2.77 21.07
CA PRO A 23 44.16 -3.32 22.05
C PRO A 23 44.90 -2.28 22.94
N GLY A 24 44.39 -1.05 23.09
CA GLY A 24 45.12 0.07 23.72
C GLY A 24 44.28 1.06 24.53
N GLY A 25 43.06 0.72 24.95
CA GLY A 25 42.16 1.66 25.62
C GLY A 25 41.41 2.57 24.63
N PRO A 26 40.69 3.61 25.12
CA PRO A 26 39.92 4.51 24.28
C PRO A 26 40.81 5.20 23.23
N PRO A 27 40.40 5.28 21.95
CA PRO A 27 41.17 6.00 20.94
C PRO A 27 41.32 7.49 21.32
N PRO A 28 42.46 8.12 20.98
CA PRO A 28 42.72 9.52 21.32
C PRO A 28 41.77 10.50 20.62
N ASP A 29 41.27 10.14 19.44
CA ASP A 29 40.29 10.90 18.68
C ASP A 29 38.91 10.21 18.70
N PRO A 30 37.80 10.98 18.76
CA PRO A 30 36.47 10.41 18.68
C PRO A 30 36.24 9.72 17.32
N PRO A 31 35.57 8.56 17.29
CA PRO A 31 35.32 7.85 16.06
C PRO A 31 34.45 8.67 15.10
N THR A 32 34.80 8.65 13.82
CA THR A 32 33.94 9.17 12.75
C THR A 32 33.03 8.05 12.27
N VAL A 33 31.72 8.27 12.33
CA VAL A 33 30.69 7.31 11.87
C VAL A 33 30.08 7.84 10.58
N ARG A 34 30.00 7.00 9.55
CA ARG A 34 29.33 7.32 8.29
C ARG A 34 28.40 6.19 7.91
N TRP A 35 27.13 6.52 7.75
CA TRP A 35 26.15 5.60 7.19
C TRP A 35 25.85 5.98 5.74
N THR A 36 25.92 5.02 4.84
CA THR A 36 25.51 5.17 3.44
C THR A 36 24.44 4.14 3.11
N LYS A 37 23.52 4.52 2.23
CA LYS A 37 22.53 3.61 1.64
C LYS A 37 22.94 3.34 0.20
N VAL A 38 22.94 2.07 -0.18
CA VAL A 38 23.30 1.60 -1.51
C VAL A 38 22.06 1.02 -2.21
N TRP A 39 21.85 1.40 -3.46
CA TRP A 39 20.82 0.82 -4.33
C TRP A 39 21.29 0.73 -5.79
N GLY A 40 20.65 -0.16 -6.56
CA GLY A 40 21.07 -0.52 -7.92
C GLY A 40 21.67 -1.93 -7.99
N GLN A 41 21.41 -2.63 -9.09
CA GLN A 41 21.85 -4.01 -9.29
C GLN A 41 23.27 -4.05 -9.86
N ARG A 42 24.15 -4.84 -9.25
CA ARG A 42 25.45 -5.19 -9.84
C ARG A 42 25.20 -6.21 -10.94
N GLY A 43 25.04 -5.75 -12.19
CA GLY A 43 25.00 -6.62 -13.37
C GLY A 43 23.80 -6.41 -14.30
N GLY A 44 23.83 -5.31 -15.08
CA GLY A 44 22.96 -5.06 -16.23
C GLY A 44 23.39 -3.76 -16.90
N ASP A 45 24.08 -3.90 -18.04
CA ASP A 45 24.69 -2.97 -19.02
C ASP A 45 25.13 -1.52 -18.66
N GLU A 46 24.60 -0.87 -17.63
CA GLU A 46 25.11 0.39 -17.04
C GLU A 46 24.87 0.39 -15.52
N GLY A 47 25.25 -0.69 -14.84
CA GLY A 47 25.03 -0.93 -13.42
C GLY A 47 25.86 -0.02 -12.49
N VAL A 48 25.59 1.29 -12.50
CA VAL A 48 26.16 2.23 -11.52
C VAL A 48 25.52 1.95 -10.17
N GLN A 49 26.28 1.39 -9.23
CA GLN A 49 25.87 1.37 -7.82
C GLN A 49 25.71 2.82 -7.35
N ARG A 50 24.49 3.17 -6.92
CA ARG A 50 24.21 4.49 -6.37
C ARG A 50 24.35 4.42 -4.85
N GLU A 51 25.18 5.30 -4.32
CA GLU A 51 25.35 5.47 -2.88
C GLU A 51 24.89 6.87 -2.47
N GLN A 52 24.18 6.97 -1.35
CA GLN A 52 23.85 8.24 -0.71
C GLN A 52 24.17 8.19 0.77
N ALA A 53 24.82 9.25 1.26
CA ALA A 53 25.03 9.42 2.68
C ALA A 53 23.68 9.52 3.38
N VAL A 54 23.49 8.76 4.44
CA VAL A 54 22.34 8.85 5.33
C VAL A 54 22.64 9.87 6.41
N LEU A 55 23.77 9.67 7.11
CA LEU A 55 24.34 10.59 8.07
C LEU A 55 25.86 10.45 8.20
N VAL A 56 26.50 11.48 8.74
CA VAL A 56 27.91 11.49 9.15
C VAL A 56 27.99 12.09 10.55
N ALA A 57 28.60 11.36 11.50
CA ALA A 57 28.91 11.86 12.84
C ALA A 57 30.42 12.03 12.99
N LYS A 58 30.85 13.22 13.38
CA LYS A 58 32.25 13.54 13.65
C LYS A 58 32.33 14.40 14.92
N GLY A 59 32.87 13.83 16.00
CA GLY A 59 32.83 14.47 17.31
C GLY A 59 31.39 14.73 17.75
N ASN A 60 31.04 15.98 18.04
CA ASN A 60 29.69 16.38 18.47
C ASN A 60 28.78 16.82 17.32
N VAL A 61 29.26 16.77 16.07
CA VAL A 61 28.51 17.22 14.90
C VAL A 61 27.90 16.00 14.21
N LEU A 62 26.58 16.07 13.99
CA LEU A 62 25.82 15.07 13.24
C LEU A 62 25.23 15.73 12.00
N GLU A 63 25.77 15.39 10.84
CA GLU A 63 25.28 15.82 9.54
C GLU A 63 24.29 14.78 9.01
N VAL A 64 23.08 15.21 8.66
CA VAL A 64 22.01 14.33 8.17
C VAL A 64 21.56 14.80 6.79
N THR A 65 21.47 13.87 5.85
CA THR A 65 20.97 14.17 4.51
C THR A 65 19.49 14.51 4.54
N LYS A 66 19.06 15.49 3.71
CA LYS A 66 17.69 16.03 3.69
C LYS A 66 16.57 14.97 3.67
N ALA A 67 16.75 13.87 2.94
CA ALA A 67 15.77 12.78 2.85
C ALA A 67 15.53 12.00 4.17
N PHE A 68 16.49 12.09 5.09
CA PHE A 68 16.50 11.40 6.39
C PHE A 68 16.36 12.37 7.58
N LEU A 69 16.31 13.67 7.32
CA LEU A 69 16.24 14.70 8.36
C LEU A 69 15.03 14.47 9.28
N GLY A 70 15.28 14.47 10.59
CA GLY A 70 14.27 14.23 11.63
C GLY A 70 13.86 12.76 11.80
N ARG A 71 14.42 11.82 11.02
CA ARG A 71 14.10 10.38 11.09
C ARG A 71 15.27 9.51 11.55
N VAL A 72 16.50 10.02 11.49
CA VAL A 72 17.69 9.25 11.86
C VAL A 72 18.36 9.78 13.11
N SER A 73 18.90 8.86 13.91
CA SER A 73 19.69 9.18 15.10
C SER A 73 20.68 8.07 15.42
N LEU A 74 21.68 8.40 16.26
CA LEU A 74 22.65 7.45 16.81
C LEU A 74 22.43 7.34 18.33
N PRO A 75 21.45 6.54 18.80
CA PRO A 75 21.01 6.58 20.20
C PRO A 75 22.10 6.17 21.19
N GLY A 76 22.98 5.23 20.82
CA GLY A 76 24.06 4.75 21.67
C GLY A 76 25.31 5.64 21.67
N HIS A 77 25.50 6.47 20.64
CA HIS A 77 26.78 7.12 20.35
C HIS A 77 27.19 8.16 21.40
N ARG A 78 26.24 8.80 22.07
CA ARG A 78 26.54 9.75 23.17
C ARG A 78 27.07 9.08 24.43
N GLY A 79 26.62 7.86 24.73
CA GLY A 79 27.03 7.12 25.93
C GLY A 79 28.23 6.21 25.66
N ASP A 80 28.29 5.64 24.47
CA ASP A 80 29.35 4.77 24.01
C ASP A 80 29.71 5.16 22.56
N PRO A 81 30.81 5.91 22.35
CA PRO A 81 31.24 6.31 21.01
C PRO A 81 31.50 5.13 20.06
N SER A 82 31.74 3.93 20.60
CA SER A 82 31.91 2.71 19.80
C SER A 82 30.59 2.19 19.23
N ASN A 83 29.45 2.56 19.82
CA ASN A 83 28.12 2.22 19.34
C ASN A 83 27.69 3.17 18.22
N ALA A 84 27.89 2.72 16.99
CA ALA A 84 27.55 3.43 15.76
C ALA A 84 26.19 3.01 15.19
N SER A 85 25.34 2.35 15.98
CA SER A 85 24.06 1.83 15.50
C SER A 85 23.12 2.96 15.08
N LEU A 86 22.50 2.81 13.91
CA LEU A 86 21.60 3.79 13.30
C LEU A 86 20.15 3.46 13.63
N ALA A 87 19.45 4.34 14.33
CA ALA A 87 18.01 4.29 14.48
C ALA A 87 17.35 5.09 13.36
N LEU A 88 16.44 4.47 12.61
CA LEU A 88 15.63 5.08 11.57
C LEU A 88 14.15 4.94 11.94
N THR A 89 13.44 6.07 12.07
CA THR A 89 12.02 6.11 12.46
C THR A 89 11.12 6.46 11.29
N GLY A 90 9.84 6.08 11.41
CA GLY A 90 8.84 6.37 10.38
C GLY A 90 9.23 5.79 9.02
N LEU A 91 9.53 4.49 9.01
CA LEU A 91 10.01 3.75 7.85
C LEU A 91 9.09 3.90 6.65
N ARG A 92 9.71 4.07 5.50
CA ARG A 92 9.07 4.18 4.20
C ARG A 92 9.40 2.95 3.36
N SER A 93 8.57 2.60 2.38
CA SER A 93 8.90 1.52 1.44
C SER A 93 10.20 1.83 0.69
N SER A 94 10.40 3.11 0.36
CA SER A 94 11.63 3.58 -0.27
C SER A 94 12.87 3.46 0.61
N ASP A 95 12.76 3.27 1.94
CA ASP A 95 13.91 3.07 2.83
C ASP A 95 14.51 1.67 2.72
N ALA A 96 13.77 0.68 2.19
CA ALA A 96 14.31 -0.65 1.96
C ALA A 96 15.59 -0.61 1.08
N GLY A 97 16.56 -1.46 1.38
CA GLY A 97 17.84 -1.49 0.67
C GLY A 97 18.98 -2.00 1.54
N VAL A 98 20.21 -1.76 1.08
CA VAL A 98 21.43 -2.16 1.79
C VAL A 98 22.09 -0.92 2.37
N TYR A 99 22.44 -0.98 3.65
CA TYR A 99 23.11 0.10 4.37
C TYR A 99 24.53 -0.30 4.72
N HIS A 100 25.49 0.59 4.49
CA HIS A 100 26.86 0.41 4.91
C HIS A 100 27.15 1.36 6.08
N CYS A 101 27.66 0.78 7.17
CA CYS A 101 28.25 1.53 8.26
C CYS A 101 29.75 1.56 8.06
N HIS A 102 30.35 2.75 8.07
CA HIS A 102 31.80 2.94 8.07
C HIS A 102 32.17 3.68 9.34
N VAL A 103 33.02 3.07 10.16
CA VAL A 103 33.50 3.70 11.39
C VAL A 103 35.02 3.75 11.38
N THR A 104 35.57 4.93 11.62
CA THR A 104 37.02 5.17 11.65
C THR A 104 37.44 5.76 12.99
N ALA A 105 38.36 5.11 13.68
CA ALA A 105 38.91 5.55 14.97
C ALA A 105 40.44 5.35 14.98
N GLY A 106 41.20 6.44 14.81
CA GLY A 106 42.65 6.35 14.61
C GLY A 106 42.99 5.47 13.40
N ASN A 107 43.72 4.37 13.63
CA ASN A 107 44.10 3.41 12.59
C ASN A 107 43.07 2.27 12.38
N ASN A 108 42.04 2.22 13.21
CA ASN A 108 41.02 1.18 13.12
C ASN A 108 39.90 1.62 12.18
N MET A 109 39.54 0.75 11.25
CA MET A 109 38.42 0.95 10.33
C MET A 109 37.53 -0.29 10.35
N GLN A 110 36.25 -0.09 10.60
CA GLN A 110 35.22 -1.13 10.51
C GLN A 110 34.21 -0.76 9.42
N GLN A 111 33.83 -1.76 8.63
CA GLN A 111 32.76 -1.63 7.65
C GLN A 111 31.76 -2.77 7.79
N ASP A 112 30.51 -2.43 8.13
CA ASP A 112 29.42 -3.39 8.26
C ASP A 112 28.36 -3.17 7.17
N THR A 113 27.83 -4.27 6.64
CA THR A 113 26.74 -4.26 5.67
C THR A 113 25.46 -4.78 6.32
N VAL A 114 24.42 -3.94 6.35
CA VAL A 114 23.15 -4.23 7.01
C VAL A 114 22.00 -4.11 6.00
N PRO A 115 21.39 -5.21 5.56
CA PRO A 115 20.20 -5.16 4.72
C PRO A 115 18.96 -4.79 5.54
N LEU A 116 18.19 -3.80 5.06
CA LEU A 116 16.91 -3.38 5.62
C LEU A 116 15.76 -3.80 4.71
N GLN A 117 14.81 -4.55 5.28
CA GLN A 117 13.55 -4.89 4.63
C GLN A 117 12.41 -4.14 5.32
N VAL A 118 11.66 -3.36 4.53
CA VAL A 118 10.43 -2.73 5.00
C VAL A 118 9.25 -3.56 4.51
N LYS A 119 8.43 -3.99 5.45
CA LYS A 119 7.27 -4.86 5.20
C LYS A 119 5.98 -4.09 5.21
N GLY A 120 5.07 -4.61 4.40
CA GLY A 120 3.70 -4.17 4.31
C GLY A 120 3.51 -2.98 3.39
N LEU A 121 2.25 -2.74 3.04
CA LEU A 121 1.82 -1.68 2.15
C LEU A 121 0.44 -1.20 2.55
N LEU A 122 0.16 0.04 2.17
CA LEU A 122 -1.14 0.65 2.29
C LEU A 122 -1.86 0.64 0.94
N PHE A 123 -3.15 0.32 0.96
CA PHE A 123 -4.01 0.41 -0.21
C PHE A 123 -5.38 0.98 0.15
N HIS A 124 -6.00 1.62 -0.83
CA HIS A 124 -7.37 2.09 -0.73
C HIS A 124 -8.33 0.98 -1.14
N TYR A 125 -9.40 0.80 -0.36
CA TYR A 125 -10.47 -0.13 -0.63
C TYR A 125 -11.81 0.61 -0.75
N ARG A 126 -12.51 0.32 -1.85
CA ARG A 126 -13.88 0.73 -2.11
C ARG A 126 -14.77 -0.51 -2.10
N SER A 127 -15.96 -0.39 -1.55
CA SER A 127 -16.97 -1.46 -1.55
C SER A 127 -17.47 -1.78 -2.96
N PRO A 128 -17.82 -3.06 -3.26
CA PRO A 128 -18.56 -3.42 -4.46
C PRO A 128 -19.89 -2.66 -4.64
N ARG A 129 -20.49 -2.20 -3.54
CA ARG A 129 -21.76 -1.44 -3.54
C ARG A 129 -21.60 0.01 -4.01
N GLY A 130 -20.37 0.45 -4.29
CA GLY A 130 -20.07 1.80 -4.74
C GLY A 130 -19.24 2.61 -3.73
N ARG A 131 -18.97 3.85 -4.14
CA ARG A 131 -18.14 4.82 -3.40
C ARG A 131 -18.87 5.30 -2.14
N TYR A 132 -18.13 5.42 -1.03
CA TYR A 132 -18.59 5.97 0.24
C TYR A 132 -19.79 5.23 0.83
N THR A 133 -19.65 3.91 0.98
CA THR A 133 -20.72 3.02 1.46
C THR A 133 -20.34 2.25 2.73
N LEU A 134 -19.17 2.51 3.32
CA LEU A 134 -18.68 1.80 4.50
C LEU A 134 -18.77 2.69 5.74
N SER A 135 -19.56 2.27 6.73
CA SER A 135 -19.44 2.75 8.11
C SER A 135 -18.11 2.31 8.72
N PHE A 136 -17.67 2.91 9.83
CA PHE A 136 -16.38 2.55 10.45
C PHE A 136 -16.27 1.04 10.75
N ARG A 137 -17.35 0.43 11.28
CA ARG A 137 -17.40 -1.02 11.54
C ARG A 137 -17.41 -1.86 10.26
N ALA A 138 -18.04 -1.37 9.19
CA ALA A 138 -18.03 -2.05 7.89
C ALA A 138 -16.64 -1.96 7.24
N ALA A 139 -15.97 -0.81 7.34
CA ALA A 139 -14.62 -0.56 6.89
C ALA A 139 -13.59 -1.48 7.57
N GLN A 140 -13.68 -1.64 8.89
CA GLN A 140 -12.84 -2.58 9.63
C GLN A 140 -13.00 -4.02 9.13
N ARG A 141 -14.24 -4.48 8.94
CA ARG A 141 -14.52 -5.82 8.40
C ARG A 141 -14.01 -5.99 6.97
N ALA A 142 -14.15 -4.97 6.13
CA ALA A 142 -13.66 -5.00 4.75
C ALA A 142 -12.14 -5.17 4.68
N CYS A 143 -11.37 -4.48 5.54
CA CYS A 143 -9.93 -4.70 5.61
C CYS A 143 -9.59 -6.12 6.08
N LEU A 144 -10.28 -6.65 7.11
CA LEU A 144 -10.06 -8.01 7.60
C LEU A 144 -10.33 -9.06 6.53
N GLN A 145 -11.46 -8.94 5.81
CA GLN A 145 -11.80 -9.82 4.67
C GLN A 145 -10.80 -9.68 3.52
N SER A 146 -10.12 -8.54 3.42
CA SER A 146 -9.06 -8.30 2.45
C SER A 146 -7.68 -8.82 2.90
N SER A 147 -7.56 -9.57 4.00
CA SER A 147 -6.29 -9.98 4.63
C SER A 147 -5.42 -8.79 5.06
N ALA A 148 -6.06 -7.76 5.61
CA ALA A 148 -5.44 -6.51 6.03
C ALA A 148 -6.06 -5.98 7.33
N LEU A 149 -5.46 -4.93 7.89
CA LEU A 149 -6.00 -4.18 9.03
C LEU A 149 -6.36 -2.76 8.58
N LEU A 150 -7.12 -2.03 9.40
CA LEU A 150 -7.28 -0.58 9.19
C LEU A 150 -5.89 0.07 9.22
N ALA A 151 -5.58 0.89 8.23
CA ALA A 151 -4.33 1.61 8.19
C ALA A 151 -4.27 2.66 9.30
N THR A 152 -3.08 2.87 9.85
CA THR A 152 -2.84 3.96 10.79
C THR A 152 -2.60 5.28 10.05
N PRO A 153 -2.79 6.42 10.73
CA PRO A 153 -2.41 7.73 10.18
C PRO A 153 -0.94 7.79 9.76
N ALA A 154 -0.05 7.21 10.56
CA ALA A 154 1.38 7.18 10.29
C ALA A 154 1.69 6.37 9.02
N GLN A 155 0.98 5.27 8.77
CA GLN A 155 1.12 4.48 7.55
C GLN A 155 0.69 5.25 6.30
N LEU A 156 -0.41 6.02 6.38
CA LEU A 156 -0.83 6.90 5.27
C LEU A 156 0.19 8.00 5.00
N SER A 157 0.72 8.65 6.04
CA SER A 157 1.76 9.68 5.90
C SER A 157 3.07 9.12 5.34
N ALA A 158 3.48 7.91 5.77
CA ALA A 158 4.66 7.23 5.24
C ALA A 158 4.48 6.87 3.77
N ALA A 159 3.33 6.31 3.39
CA ALA A 159 3.00 6.01 2.00
C ALA A 159 2.94 7.28 1.14
N PHE A 160 2.34 8.37 1.64
CA PHE A 160 2.31 9.66 0.96
C PHE A 160 3.73 10.21 0.72
N SER A 161 4.62 10.08 1.69
CA SER A 161 6.02 10.49 1.53
C SER A 161 6.77 9.70 0.44
N ASP A 162 6.25 8.52 0.07
CA ASP A 162 6.73 7.66 -1.02
C ASP A 162 5.97 7.85 -2.34
N GLY A 163 5.14 8.88 -2.45
CA GLY A 163 4.42 9.19 -3.69
C GLY A 163 3.00 8.60 -3.77
N TYR A 164 2.46 8.03 -2.69
CA TYR A 164 1.08 7.55 -2.68
C TYR A 164 0.07 8.71 -2.70
N GLY A 165 -0.83 8.72 -3.68
CA GLY A 165 -1.90 9.71 -3.82
C GLY A 165 -3.20 9.05 -4.24
N ASN A 166 -4.29 9.34 -3.54
CA ASN A 166 -5.62 8.88 -3.88
C ASN A 166 -6.67 9.89 -3.41
N CYS A 167 -7.37 10.51 -4.37
CA CYS A 167 -8.42 11.50 -4.10
C CYS A 167 -9.76 10.84 -3.72
N ALA A 168 -9.74 10.03 -2.66
CA ALA A 168 -10.93 9.48 -2.04
C ALA A 168 -10.75 9.42 -0.52
N ALA A 169 -11.71 10.02 0.18
CA ALA A 169 -11.76 10.03 1.63
C ALA A 169 -12.04 8.63 2.16
N GLY A 170 -11.23 8.18 3.12
CA GLY A 170 -11.39 6.86 3.72
C GLY A 170 -11.06 6.82 5.20
N TRP A 171 -11.68 5.86 5.88
CA TRP A 171 -11.45 5.58 7.30
C TRP A 171 -10.01 5.13 7.58
N LEU A 172 -9.48 5.55 8.73
CA LEU A 172 -8.24 5.09 9.34
C LEU A 172 -8.49 4.53 10.75
N SER A 173 -7.50 3.85 11.33
CA SER A 173 -7.61 3.13 12.60
C SER A 173 -7.97 4.01 13.81
N ASP A 174 -7.70 5.31 13.75
CA ASP A 174 -7.98 6.32 14.79
C ASP A 174 -9.40 6.93 14.68
N ARG A 175 -10.28 6.37 13.84
CA ARG A 175 -11.61 6.92 13.49
C ARG A 175 -11.57 8.28 12.80
N THR A 176 -10.43 8.67 12.26
CA THR A 176 -10.37 9.81 11.36
C THR A 176 -10.65 9.40 9.92
N VAL A 177 -11.06 10.38 9.12
CA VAL A 177 -11.21 10.24 7.68
C VAL A 177 -10.18 11.14 6.99
N ARG A 178 -9.34 10.55 6.15
CA ARG A 178 -8.24 11.23 5.47
C ARG A 178 -8.12 10.80 4.02
N TYR A 179 -7.36 11.55 3.24
CA TYR A 179 -6.93 11.16 1.90
C TYR A 179 -5.66 11.90 1.50
N SER A 180 -4.87 11.33 0.60
CA SER A 180 -3.59 11.92 0.20
C SER A 180 -3.62 12.43 -1.24
N ILE A 181 -2.93 13.55 -1.49
CA ILE A 181 -2.91 14.23 -2.78
C ILE A 181 -1.46 14.53 -3.14
N GLN A 182 -0.95 13.89 -4.20
CA GLN A 182 0.40 14.18 -4.72
C GLN A 182 0.41 15.37 -5.68
N SER A 183 -0.68 15.54 -6.43
CA SER A 183 -0.83 16.61 -7.42
C SER A 183 -2.27 17.12 -7.31
N PRO A 184 -2.49 18.28 -6.66
CA PRO A 184 -3.81 18.89 -6.53
C PRO A 184 -4.44 19.15 -7.90
N GLY A 185 -5.75 19.01 -7.99
CA GLY A 185 -6.48 19.18 -9.24
C GLY A 185 -7.99 19.25 -9.02
N PRO A 186 -8.78 19.54 -10.07
CA PRO A 186 -10.22 19.76 -9.98
C PRO A 186 -10.95 18.64 -9.22
N GLY A 187 -11.66 18.99 -8.14
CA GLY A 187 -12.38 18.04 -7.28
C GLY A 187 -11.54 17.38 -6.17
N CYS A 188 -10.26 17.75 -6.07
CA CYS A 188 -9.28 17.18 -5.14
C CYS A 188 -8.49 18.28 -4.42
N TYR A 189 -9.19 19.22 -3.78
CA TYR A 189 -8.58 20.39 -3.12
C TYR A 189 -8.56 20.27 -1.59
N GLY A 190 -9.61 19.71 -0.97
CA GLY A 190 -9.65 19.54 0.48
C GLY A 190 -9.59 20.85 1.24
N ASP A 191 -8.91 20.83 2.38
CA ASP A 191 -8.71 21.95 3.30
C ASP A 191 -7.44 22.79 3.03
N GLY A 192 -6.62 22.44 2.02
CA GLY A 192 -5.35 23.11 1.74
C GLY A 192 -5.23 23.62 0.30
N GLU A 193 -4.85 24.88 0.17
CA GLU A 193 -4.48 25.55 -1.10
C GLU A 193 -3.45 24.71 -1.86
N ASP A 194 -3.80 24.31 -3.10
CA ASP A 194 -2.96 23.87 -4.24
C ASP A 194 -1.61 23.16 -3.99
N SER A 195 -1.45 22.52 -2.83
CA SER A 195 -0.21 21.87 -2.37
C SER A 195 -0.40 20.38 -2.10
N PRO A 196 0.61 19.53 -2.36
CA PRO A 196 0.54 18.12 -1.99
C PRO A 196 0.39 17.94 -0.47
N GLY A 197 -0.37 16.92 -0.05
CA GLY A 197 -0.52 16.62 1.38
C GLY A 197 -1.53 15.53 1.70
N VAL A 198 -1.56 15.15 2.98
CA VAL A 198 -2.62 14.31 3.56
C VAL A 198 -3.68 15.24 4.15
N ARG A 199 -4.85 15.28 3.51
CA ARG A 199 -6.03 16.06 3.94
C ARG A 199 -6.81 15.27 4.99
N SER A 200 -7.47 15.97 5.91
CA SER A 200 -8.12 15.34 7.06
C SER A 200 -9.46 15.99 7.37
N TYR A 201 -10.52 15.18 7.44
CA TYR A 201 -11.82 15.59 7.96
C TYR A 201 -11.94 15.42 9.47
N GLY A 202 -10.83 15.06 10.14
CA GLY A 202 -10.79 14.82 11.58
C GLY A 202 -11.53 13.54 11.97
N SER A 203 -11.85 13.43 13.26
CA SER A 203 -12.68 12.34 13.78
C SER A 203 -14.13 12.53 13.30
N ARG A 204 -14.76 11.45 12.83
CA ARG A 204 -16.13 11.45 12.30
C ARG A 204 -17.04 10.52 13.10
N ASP A 205 -18.36 10.67 12.95
CA ASP A 205 -19.30 9.74 13.56
C ASP A 205 -19.17 8.35 12.89
N ALA A 206 -19.20 7.29 13.71
CA ALA A 206 -18.92 5.93 13.22
C ALA A 206 -19.97 5.39 12.24
N GLY A 207 -21.15 5.99 12.19
CA GLY A 207 -22.24 5.69 11.25
C GLY A 207 -22.11 6.38 9.90
N GLU A 208 -21.26 7.41 9.77
CA GLU A 208 -20.99 8.06 8.49
C GLU A 208 -20.34 7.09 7.49
N LEU A 209 -20.52 7.34 6.20
CA LEU A 209 -20.12 6.42 5.15
C LEU A 209 -18.96 7.00 4.34
N PHE A 210 -17.87 6.23 4.25
CA PHE A 210 -16.67 6.58 3.47
C PHE A 210 -16.11 5.32 2.80
N ASP A 211 -15.00 5.47 2.07
CA ASP A 211 -14.17 4.35 1.66
C ASP A 211 -13.22 4.00 2.84
N VAL A 212 -12.18 3.18 2.63
CA VAL A 212 -11.24 2.82 3.70
C VAL A 212 -9.82 2.63 3.20
N TYR A 213 -8.83 2.99 4.03
CA TYR A 213 -7.44 2.62 3.80
C TYR A 213 -7.08 1.39 4.65
N CYS A 214 -6.58 0.36 3.99
CA CYS A 214 -6.17 -0.88 4.62
C CYS A 214 -4.65 -1.05 4.55
N PHE A 215 -4.07 -1.67 5.57
CA PHE A 215 -2.67 -2.03 5.65
C PHE A 215 -2.50 -3.55 5.62
N ALA A 216 -1.85 -4.07 4.58
CA ALA A 216 -1.49 -5.47 4.48
C ALA A 216 -0.03 -5.64 4.90
N LYS A 217 0.23 -6.44 5.94
CA LYS A 217 1.56 -6.55 6.56
C LYS A 217 2.54 -7.44 5.81
N GLN A 218 2.12 -8.65 5.45
CA GLN A 218 2.98 -9.63 4.78
C GLN A 218 2.14 -10.73 4.13
N LEU A 219 2.59 -11.23 2.98
CA LEU A 219 2.01 -12.41 2.32
C LEU A 219 2.48 -13.69 3.01
N GLN A 220 1.55 -14.53 3.45
CA GLN A 220 1.83 -15.79 4.16
C GLN A 220 1.88 -17.02 3.23
N GLY A 221 1.61 -16.81 1.95
CA GLY A 221 1.50 -17.84 0.94
C GLY A 221 2.00 -17.35 -0.41
N GLU A 222 1.32 -17.76 -1.46
CA GLU A 222 1.54 -17.27 -2.82
C GLU A 222 0.22 -16.99 -3.51
N VAL A 223 0.19 -15.87 -4.23
CA VAL A 223 -0.85 -15.60 -5.21
C VAL A 223 -0.31 -16.06 -6.56
N PHE A 224 -1.14 -16.70 -7.36
CA PHE A 224 -0.82 -17.08 -8.73
C PHE A 224 -2.03 -16.80 -9.64
N PHE A 225 -1.73 -16.44 -10.87
CA PHE A 225 -2.74 -16.21 -11.90
C PHE A 225 -3.12 -17.54 -12.57
N SER A 226 -4.41 -17.76 -12.77
CA SER A 226 -4.94 -18.95 -13.43
C SER A 226 -5.87 -18.54 -14.56
N SER A 227 -5.48 -18.84 -15.80
CA SER A 227 -6.29 -18.56 -16.98
C SER A 227 -6.97 -19.82 -17.52
N VAL A 228 -8.23 -19.66 -17.96
CA VAL A 228 -9.06 -20.72 -18.56
C VAL A 228 -9.62 -20.22 -19.89
N ARG A 229 -9.72 -21.11 -20.90
CA ARG A 229 -10.14 -20.74 -22.27
C ARG A 229 -11.50 -20.04 -22.32
N GLU A 230 -12.50 -20.59 -21.64
CA GLU A 230 -13.86 -20.05 -21.61
C GLU A 230 -14.04 -18.93 -20.57
N LYS A 231 -12.96 -18.55 -19.88
CA LYS A 231 -12.98 -17.69 -18.70
C LYS A 231 -13.94 -18.24 -17.62
N LEU A 232 -14.09 -17.52 -16.52
CA LEU A 232 -14.78 -18.00 -15.34
C LEU A 232 -15.74 -16.91 -14.84
N THR A 233 -16.95 -17.31 -14.45
CA THR A 233 -17.81 -16.52 -13.55
C THR A 233 -17.18 -16.46 -12.16
N LEU A 234 -17.59 -15.50 -11.32
CA LEU A 234 -17.05 -15.39 -9.96
C LEU A 234 -17.17 -16.71 -9.18
N TRP A 235 -18.30 -17.40 -9.30
CA TRP A 235 -18.51 -18.67 -8.60
C TRP A 235 -17.61 -19.77 -9.14
N SER A 236 -17.55 -19.93 -10.47
CA SER A 236 -16.65 -20.92 -11.08
C SER A 236 -15.17 -20.62 -10.80
N ALA A 237 -14.79 -19.35 -10.68
CA ALA A 237 -13.44 -18.94 -10.29
C ALA A 237 -13.11 -19.37 -8.85
N SER A 238 -14.06 -19.27 -7.92
CA SER A 238 -13.90 -19.80 -6.55
C SER A 238 -13.66 -21.31 -6.56
N SER A 239 -14.56 -22.06 -7.18
CA SER A 239 -14.43 -23.53 -7.28
C SER A 239 -13.16 -23.96 -8.02
N HIS A 240 -12.74 -23.20 -9.03
CA HIS A 240 -11.50 -23.45 -9.76
C HIS A 240 -10.26 -23.27 -8.87
N CYS A 241 -10.20 -22.18 -8.08
CA CYS A 241 -9.10 -22.00 -7.13
C CYS A 241 -9.09 -23.07 -6.02
N GLU A 242 -10.27 -23.50 -5.55
CA GLU A 242 -10.41 -24.61 -4.59
C GLU A 242 -9.88 -25.93 -5.16
N ALA A 243 -10.21 -26.25 -6.42
CA ALA A 243 -9.69 -27.43 -7.11
C ALA A 243 -8.15 -27.40 -7.27
N LEU A 244 -7.55 -26.21 -7.29
CA LEU A 244 -6.09 -26.02 -7.31
C LEU A 244 -5.44 -26.02 -5.91
N GLY A 245 -6.20 -26.38 -4.86
CA GLY A 245 -5.71 -26.46 -3.48
C GLY A 245 -5.56 -25.09 -2.81
N GLY A 246 -6.36 -24.11 -3.24
CA GLY A 246 -6.34 -22.76 -2.70
C GLY A 246 -7.74 -22.15 -2.61
N GLN A 247 -7.80 -20.84 -2.70
CA GLN A 247 -9.03 -20.06 -2.74
C GLN A 247 -8.80 -18.82 -3.60
N LEU A 248 -9.85 -18.06 -3.93
CA LEU A 248 -9.64 -16.75 -4.55
C LEU A 248 -8.78 -15.87 -3.63
N ALA A 249 -7.82 -15.19 -4.24
CA ALA A 249 -6.96 -14.25 -3.53
C ALA A 249 -7.79 -13.07 -3.00
N SER A 250 -7.48 -12.63 -1.80
CA SER A 250 -8.02 -11.39 -1.27
C SER A 250 -7.33 -10.18 -1.90
N VAL A 251 -7.97 -9.01 -1.80
CA VAL A 251 -7.41 -7.75 -2.30
C VAL A 251 -6.02 -7.47 -1.74
N GLY A 252 -5.86 -7.56 -0.41
CA GLY A 252 -4.58 -7.33 0.24
C GLY A 252 -3.51 -8.36 -0.16
N GLN A 253 -3.89 -9.61 -0.42
CA GLN A 253 -2.96 -10.63 -0.93
C GLN A 253 -2.47 -10.28 -2.34
N LEU A 254 -3.35 -9.83 -3.24
CA LEU A 254 -2.96 -9.37 -4.57
C LEU A 254 -2.01 -8.16 -4.51
N PHE A 255 -2.31 -7.17 -3.66
CA PHE A 255 -1.42 -6.02 -3.46
C PHE A 255 -0.05 -6.45 -2.93
N LEU A 256 0.02 -7.41 -2.00
CA LEU A 256 1.29 -7.91 -1.49
C LEU A 256 2.07 -8.71 -2.55
N ALA A 257 1.37 -9.49 -3.40
CA ALA A 257 1.98 -10.18 -4.52
C ALA A 257 2.53 -9.19 -5.55
N TRP A 258 1.79 -8.11 -5.83
CA TRP A 258 2.25 -6.98 -6.63
C TRP A 258 3.49 -6.31 -6.02
N GLN A 259 3.50 -5.99 -4.71
CA GLN A 259 4.70 -5.46 -4.05
C GLN A 259 5.89 -6.42 -4.16
N GLY A 260 5.63 -7.73 -4.22
CA GLY A 260 6.62 -8.78 -4.45
C GLY A 260 7.06 -8.98 -5.91
N GLY A 261 6.57 -8.17 -6.85
CA GLY A 261 6.99 -8.19 -8.26
C GLY A 261 6.01 -8.84 -9.23
N MET A 262 4.82 -9.28 -8.79
CA MET A 262 3.81 -9.83 -9.72
C MET A 262 3.38 -8.76 -10.74
N ASP A 263 3.50 -9.09 -12.02
CA ASP A 263 3.07 -8.25 -13.14
C ASP A 263 2.21 -9.10 -14.10
N GLN A 264 0.92 -8.79 -14.18
CA GLN A 264 -0.04 -9.51 -15.00
C GLN A 264 -1.07 -8.53 -15.56
N CYS A 265 -1.25 -8.54 -16.89
CA CYS A 265 -2.14 -7.59 -17.58
C CYS A 265 -3.60 -8.06 -17.66
N ASP A 266 -3.86 -9.29 -17.31
CA ASP A 266 -5.16 -9.91 -17.52
C ASP A 266 -6.06 -9.70 -16.29
N PRO A 267 -7.27 -9.14 -16.45
CA PRO A 267 -8.20 -8.98 -15.34
C PRO A 267 -8.67 -10.34 -14.80
N GLY A 268 -8.66 -10.49 -13.48
CA GLY A 268 -9.11 -11.71 -12.81
C GLY A 268 -9.92 -11.44 -11.55
N TRP A 269 -10.78 -12.40 -11.22
CA TRP A 269 -11.61 -12.38 -10.01
C TRP A 269 -10.79 -12.45 -8.72
N LEU A 270 -11.27 -11.74 -7.71
CA LEU A 270 -10.81 -11.80 -6.32
C LEU A 270 -11.96 -12.19 -5.39
N SER A 271 -11.61 -12.54 -4.14
CA SER A 271 -12.56 -13.04 -3.14
C SER A 271 -13.64 -12.03 -2.72
N ASP A 272 -13.44 -10.73 -2.96
CA ASP A 272 -14.43 -9.67 -2.70
C ASP A 272 -15.41 -9.46 -3.87
N GLY A 273 -15.29 -10.25 -4.94
CA GLY A 273 -16.05 -10.08 -6.16
C GLY A 273 -15.60 -8.90 -7.02
N SER A 274 -14.43 -8.32 -6.74
CA SER A 274 -13.81 -7.36 -7.65
C SER A 274 -13.01 -8.07 -8.73
N VAL A 275 -12.82 -7.38 -9.85
CA VAL A 275 -11.94 -7.80 -10.94
C VAL A 275 -10.76 -6.85 -10.99
N ARG A 276 -9.56 -7.38 -10.82
CA ARG A 276 -8.32 -6.58 -10.72
C ARG A 276 -7.19 -7.18 -11.53
N TYR A 277 -6.14 -6.40 -11.76
CA TYR A 277 -4.89 -6.86 -12.35
C TYR A 277 -3.70 -6.02 -11.83
N PRO A 278 -2.57 -6.64 -11.45
CA PRO A 278 -1.38 -5.95 -10.92
C PRO A 278 -0.35 -5.60 -12.00
N ILE A 279 0.13 -4.36 -12.02
CA ILE A 279 1.18 -3.89 -12.96
C ILE A 279 2.37 -3.33 -12.20
N ASN A 280 3.54 -3.96 -12.33
CA ASN A 280 4.81 -3.43 -11.86
C ASN A 280 5.61 -2.73 -12.95
N GLN A 281 5.45 -3.16 -14.20
CA GLN A 281 6.11 -2.57 -15.37
C GLN A 281 5.06 -1.85 -16.22
N PRO A 282 4.92 -0.52 -16.07
CA PRO A 282 3.92 0.26 -16.78
C PRO A 282 4.10 0.13 -18.30
N ARG A 283 2.99 -0.02 -19.02
CA ARG A 283 2.99 -0.13 -20.49
C ARG A 283 1.68 0.42 -21.05
N PRO A 284 1.68 1.09 -22.21
CA PRO A 284 0.48 1.79 -22.72
C PRO A 284 -0.77 0.92 -22.86
N ALA A 285 -0.60 -0.33 -23.32
CA ALA A 285 -1.71 -1.28 -23.47
C ALA A 285 -2.21 -1.87 -22.15
N CYS A 286 -1.56 -1.56 -21.01
CA CYS A 286 -1.87 -2.19 -19.74
C CYS A 286 -1.72 -1.27 -18.52
N GLY A 287 -2.85 -0.75 -18.03
CA GLY A 287 -2.88 -0.02 -16.76
C GLY A 287 -2.27 1.39 -16.79
N GLY A 288 -1.89 1.89 -17.97
CA GLY A 288 -1.36 3.23 -18.23
C GLY A 288 0.11 3.40 -17.84
N ASP A 289 0.50 4.62 -17.46
CA ASP A 289 1.90 5.03 -17.30
C ASP A 289 2.48 4.81 -15.89
N LYS A 290 1.66 4.31 -14.96
CA LYS A 290 2.06 4.12 -13.56
C LYS A 290 1.89 2.68 -13.11
N PRO A 291 2.73 2.17 -12.19
CA PRO A 291 2.51 0.86 -11.60
C PRO A 291 1.32 0.89 -10.62
N GLY A 292 0.86 -0.29 -10.22
CA GLY A 292 -0.19 -0.49 -9.22
C GLY A 292 -1.16 -1.61 -9.56
N VAL A 293 -2.02 -1.94 -8.60
CA VAL A 293 -3.17 -2.82 -8.83
C VAL A 293 -4.33 -2.00 -9.38
N ARG A 294 -4.81 -2.36 -10.57
CA ARG A 294 -5.93 -1.72 -11.25
C ARG A 294 -7.22 -2.48 -10.96
N THR A 295 -8.32 -1.76 -10.78
CA THR A 295 -9.66 -2.34 -10.63
C THR A 295 -10.46 -2.03 -11.88
N LEU A 296 -11.07 -3.05 -12.47
CA LEU A 296 -11.95 -2.88 -13.61
C LEU A 296 -13.36 -2.55 -13.10
N TYR A 297 -13.86 -1.38 -13.50
CA TYR A 297 -15.19 -0.90 -13.14
C TYR A 297 -16.09 -0.92 -14.37
N LEU A 298 -17.39 -1.14 -14.16
CA LEU A 298 -18.43 -0.85 -15.14
C LEU A 298 -18.50 0.67 -15.39
N ASN A 299 -18.91 1.07 -16.60
CA ASN A 299 -19.10 2.45 -17.05
C ASN A 299 -20.03 3.21 -16.08
N GLY A 300 -19.47 3.83 -15.03
CA GLY A 300 -20.24 4.43 -13.93
C GLY A 300 -19.74 4.14 -12.50
N SER A 301 -18.59 3.46 -12.32
CA SER A 301 -17.89 3.19 -11.04
C SER A 301 -18.37 2.02 -10.17
N GLY A 302 -19.26 1.17 -10.70
CA GLY A 302 -19.69 -0.09 -10.06
C GLY A 302 -18.83 -1.30 -10.44
N TYR A 303 -18.92 -2.39 -9.67
CA TYR A 303 -18.23 -3.66 -9.99
C TYR A 303 -19.00 -4.48 -11.02
N HIS A 304 -18.32 -5.41 -11.68
CA HIS A 304 -18.94 -6.35 -12.61
C HIS A 304 -19.90 -7.32 -11.90
N ASP A 305 -20.94 -7.77 -12.60
CA ASP A 305 -21.83 -8.80 -12.11
C ASP A 305 -21.11 -10.16 -11.99
N ALA A 306 -21.53 -10.99 -11.05
CA ALA A 306 -20.91 -12.29 -10.76
C ALA A 306 -20.97 -13.26 -11.96
N SER A 307 -21.87 -13.02 -12.92
CA SER A 307 -21.98 -13.78 -14.17
C SER A 307 -20.96 -13.37 -15.24
N ALA A 308 -20.25 -12.25 -15.07
CA ALA A 308 -19.24 -11.81 -16.01
C ALA A 308 -18.06 -12.79 -16.09
N LEU A 309 -17.38 -12.82 -17.22
CA LEU A 309 -16.38 -13.83 -17.54
C LEU A 309 -14.97 -13.24 -17.48
N PHE A 310 -14.17 -13.69 -16.51
CA PHE A 310 -12.77 -13.28 -16.31
C PHE A 310 -11.89 -14.45 -15.89
N ASP A 311 -10.57 -14.26 -15.82
CA ASP A 311 -9.67 -15.26 -15.22
C ASP A 311 -9.75 -15.19 -13.68
N ALA A 312 -8.86 -15.90 -12.98
CA ALA A 312 -8.82 -15.92 -11.52
C ALA A 312 -7.42 -15.65 -10.96
N TYR A 313 -7.34 -14.89 -9.88
CA TYR A 313 -6.16 -14.90 -9.01
C TYR A 313 -6.44 -15.81 -7.82
N CYS A 314 -5.68 -16.88 -7.72
CA CYS A 314 -5.80 -17.84 -6.63
C CYS A 314 -4.70 -17.61 -5.60
N TYR A 315 -4.98 -17.94 -4.36
CA TYR A 315 -4.05 -17.90 -3.24
C TYR A 315 -3.99 -19.26 -2.54
N ARG A 316 -2.79 -19.68 -2.17
CA ARG A 316 -2.60 -20.84 -1.27
C ARG A 316 -1.53 -20.56 -0.23
N ASP A 317 -1.76 -21.05 0.99
CA ASP A 317 -0.84 -20.90 2.10
C ASP A 317 0.38 -21.82 1.95
N LYS A 318 1.58 -21.26 2.04
CA LYS A 318 2.83 -22.03 2.04
C LYS A 318 2.95 -22.96 3.25
N ARG A 319 2.23 -22.66 4.34
CA ARG A 319 2.19 -23.50 5.56
C ARG A 319 1.25 -24.69 5.42
N ALA A 320 0.19 -24.57 4.61
CA ALA A 320 -0.74 -25.66 4.31
C ALA A 320 -0.16 -26.67 3.29
N ALA A 321 0.81 -26.24 2.48
CA ALA A 321 1.55 -27.09 1.54
C ALA A 321 2.62 -27.98 2.21
N ARG A 322 2.82 -27.90 3.53
CA ARG A 322 3.66 -28.88 4.23
C ARG A 322 2.86 -30.18 4.33
N PRO A 323 3.32 -31.31 3.76
CA PRO A 323 2.63 -32.57 3.95
C PRO A 323 2.48 -32.80 5.45
N LEU A 324 1.24 -33.05 5.89
CA LEU A 324 1.03 -33.73 7.17
C LEU A 324 1.81 -35.04 7.04
N GLY A 325 2.98 -35.10 7.67
CA GLY A 325 3.72 -36.34 7.82
C GLY A 325 2.79 -37.40 8.42
N PRO A 326 3.04 -38.70 8.17
CA PRO A 326 2.09 -39.75 8.53
C PRO A 326 1.68 -39.59 10.00
N SER A 327 0.39 -39.36 10.20
CA SER A 327 -0.23 -39.29 11.52
C SER A 327 0.09 -40.62 12.21
N ARG A 328 1.01 -40.59 13.19
CA ARG A 328 1.17 -41.71 14.10
C ARG A 328 -0.11 -41.76 14.90
N SER A 329 -0.99 -42.70 14.56
CA SER A 329 -2.12 -43.09 15.38
C SER A 329 -1.57 -43.44 16.77
N ILE A 330 -1.76 -42.53 17.72
CA ILE A 330 -1.51 -42.83 19.12
C ILE A 330 -2.70 -43.69 19.54
N THR A 331 -2.53 -45.00 19.48
CA THR A 331 -3.45 -45.94 20.11
C THR A 331 -3.33 -45.72 21.61
N LEU A 332 -4.29 -45.01 22.21
CA LEU A 332 -4.38 -44.89 23.67
C LEU A 332 -4.83 -46.26 24.22
N GLU A 333 -3.88 -47.09 24.65
CA GLU A 333 -4.21 -48.26 25.46
C GLU A 333 -4.73 -47.81 26.82
N THR A 334 -5.99 -48.13 27.10
CA THR A 334 -6.64 -47.82 28.37
C THR A 334 -6.21 -48.85 29.41
N ARG A 335 -5.18 -48.52 30.19
CA ARG A 335 -4.77 -49.34 31.34
C ARG A 335 -5.74 -49.11 32.49
N ARG A 336 -6.57 -50.12 32.81
CA ARG A 336 -7.45 -50.12 33.99
C ARG A 336 -6.59 -50.07 35.26
N VAL A 337 -6.72 -48.99 36.03
CA VAL A 337 -6.22 -48.92 37.40
C VAL A 337 -7.42 -49.13 38.32
N THR A 338 -7.45 -50.29 38.97
CA THR A 338 -8.35 -50.57 40.09
C THR A 338 -7.80 -49.89 41.34
N GLY A 339 -8.57 -48.98 41.92
CA GLY A 339 -8.35 -48.46 43.27
C GLY A 339 -9.70 -48.14 43.91
N PRO A 340 -9.97 -48.58 45.15
CA PRO A 340 -11.13 -48.16 45.90
C PRO A 340 -10.81 -46.83 46.61
N ASP A 341 -11.75 -45.90 46.60
CA ASP A 341 -12.28 -45.26 47.80
C ASP A 341 -13.08 -44.01 47.44
N ARG A 342 -14.21 -43.91 48.12
CA ARG A 342 -15.26 -42.91 47.96
C ARG A 342 -14.93 -41.66 48.77
N PRO A 343 -15.19 -40.46 48.22
CA PRO A 343 -15.57 -39.31 49.03
C PRO A 343 -17.00 -38.78 48.68
N PRO A 344 -17.56 -37.87 49.49
CA PRO A 344 -18.99 -37.82 49.80
C PRO A 344 -19.84 -37.02 48.81
N ARG A 345 -21.16 -37.28 48.89
CA ARG A 345 -22.22 -36.50 48.24
C ARG A 345 -22.32 -35.11 48.86
N ASP A 346 -22.30 -34.09 48.01
CA ASP A 346 -22.87 -32.77 48.32
C ASP A 346 -24.27 -32.61 47.70
N PRO A 347 -25.11 -31.69 48.25
CA PRO A 347 -26.54 -31.66 48.04
C PRO A 347 -26.93 -30.95 46.74
N GLN A 348 -28.03 -31.39 46.13
CA GLN A 348 -28.64 -30.77 44.97
C GLN A 348 -29.09 -29.34 45.28
N GLY A 349 -28.54 -28.37 44.54
CA GLY A 349 -29.11 -27.02 44.42
C GLY A 349 -30.40 -27.03 43.59
N PRO A 350 -31.30 -26.04 43.79
CA PRO A 350 -32.60 -26.01 43.14
C PRO A 350 -32.50 -25.70 41.64
N PRO A 351 -33.48 -26.14 40.81
CA PRO A 351 -33.46 -25.89 39.37
C PRO A 351 -33.68 -24.40 39.03
N PRO A 352 -33.19 -23.94 37.87
CA PRO A 352 -33.37 -22.55 37.43
C PRO A 352 -34.83 -22.26 37.02
N PRO A 353 -35.30 -21.01 37.15
CA PRO A 353 -36.64 -20.63 36.74
C PRO A 353 -36.78 -20.54 35.21
N GLU A 354 -37.98 -20.89 34.77
CA GLU A 354 -38.46 -20.99 33.40
C GLU A 354 -38.57 -19.61 32.73
N ALA A 355 -38.09 -19.49 31.48
CA ALA A 355 -38.10 -18.25 30.72
C ALA A 355 -39.51 -17.90 30.24
N THR A 356 -40.09 -16.82 30.77
CA THR A 356 -41.36 -16.27 30.27
C THR A 356 -41.10 -15.32 29.11
N THR A 357 -41.76 -15.57 27.97
CA THR A 357 -41.70 -14.77 26.75
C THR A 357 -42.51 -13.47 26.90
N PRO A 358 -41.99 -12.29 26.53
CA PRO A 358 -42.80 -11.06 26.47
C PRO A 358 -43.60 -10.95 25.14
N PRO A 359 -44.79 -10.31 25.16
CA PRO A 359 -45.67 -10.15 23.99
C PRO A 359 -45.18 -9.06 23.02
N PRO A 360 -45.70 -9.04 21.76
CA PRO A 360 -45.21 -8.15 20.72
C PRO A 360 -45.69 -6.70 20.93
N GLU A 361 -44.77 -5.75 20.85
CA GLU A 361 -45.06 -4.33 20.93
C GLU A 361 -45.46 -3.76 19.57
N ALA A 362 -46.50 -2.92 19.60
CA ALA A 362 -47.22 -2.39 18.45
C ALA A 362 -46.45 -1.27 17.72
N THR A 363 -46.56 -1.30 16.40
CA THR A 363 -46.01 -0.33 15.45
C THR A 363 -46.71 1.02 15.55
N THR A 364 -45.94 2.09 15.81
CA THR A 364 -46.41 3.48 15.69
C THR A 364 -45.80 4.13 14.43
N PRO A 365 -46.59 4.78 13.56
CA PRO A 365 -46.09 5.41 12.33
C PRO A 365 -45.42 6.78 12.58
N PRO A 366 -44.57 7.27 11.64
CA PRO A 366 -43.79 8.50 11.81
C PRO A 366 -44.63 9.76 11.59
N PRO A 367 -44.28 10.90 12.22
CA PRO A 367 -45.01 12.16 12.06
C PRO A 367 -44.62 12.89 10.76
N GLN A 368 -45.63 13.51 10.12
CA GLN A 368 -45.47 14.44 9.01
C GLN A 368 -45.12 15.87 9.48
N PRO A 369 -44.48 16.70 8.64
CA PRO A 369 -44.03 18.03 9.04
C PRO A 369 -45.16 19.07 8.99
N ALA A 370 -45.25 19.89 10.03
CA ALA A 370 -46.10 21.07 10.09
C ALA A 370 -45.36 22.30 9.54
N SER A 371 -46.07 23.06 8.70
CA SER A 371 -45.75 24.42 8.28
C SER A 371 -46.28 25.43 9.29
N HIS A 372 -45.47 26.41 9.73
CA HIS A 372 -45.91 27.78 9.97
C HIS A 372 -44.71 28.72 10.11
N GLY A 373 -44.85 29.93 9.56
CA GLY A 373 -43.90 31.03 9.68
C GLY A 373 -44.13 31.86 10.93
N GLY A 374 -43.17 32.75 11.22
CA GLY A 374 -43.34 33.82 12.20
C GLY A 374 -42.05 34.30 12.86
N SER A 375 -41.59 35.46 12.38
CA SER A 375 -40.93 36.58 13.08
C SER A 375 -39.55 36.44 13.74
N ALA A 376 -38.77 37.49 13.52
CA ALA A 376 -37.41 37.74 13.96
C ALA A 376 -37.32 38.22 15.41
N GLY A 377 -36.20 37.85 16.05
CA GLY A 377 -35.67 38.37 17.30
C GLY A 377 -34.15 38.12 17.31
N GLU A 378 -33.40 39.13 17.73
CA GLU A 378 -31.97 39.34 17.47
C GLU A 378 -31.04 38.73 18.55
N GLU A 379 -29.74 38.67 18.20
CA GLU A 379 -28.52 38.50 19.03
C GLU A 379 -27.99 37.09 19.42
N GLY A 380 -26.71 36.85 19.06
CA GLY A 380 -25.77 36.12 19.90
C GLY A 380 -24.96 34.94 19.30
N ALA A 381 -23.85 35.25 18.62
CA ALA A 381 -22.57 34.50 18.57
C ALA A 381 -22.50 33.01 18.11
N GLY A 382 -21.61 32.75 17.14
CA GLY A 382 -20.97 31.44 16.90
C GLY A 382 -21.22 30.85 15.51
N LYS A 383 -20.30 31.08 14.57
CA LYS A 383 -20.37 30.61 13.17
C LYS A 383 -20.02 29.12 13.08
N PRO A 384 -20.89 28.20 12.62
CA PRO A 384 -20.49 26.85 12.27
C PRO A 384 -20.06 26.79 10.80
N SER A 385 -18.96 26.10 10.51
CA SER A 385 -18.51 25.81 9.14
C SER A 385 -19.50 24.88 8.44
N VAL A 386 -20.17 25.41 7.43
CA VAL A 386 -21.11 24.70 6.56
C VAL A 386 -20.32 23.93 5.49
N LEU A 387 -20.53 22.61 5.40
CA LEU A 387 -20.10 21.80 4.26
C LEU A 387 -20.89 22.20 3.01
N PRO A 388 -20.28 22.32 1.82
CA PRO A 388 -21.04 22.52 0.58
C PRO A 388 -21.83 21.23 0.22
N PRO A 389 -22.95 21.36 -0.52
CA PRO A 389 -23.84 20.23 -0.80
C PRO A 389 -23.19 19.22 -1.76
N LEU A 390 -23.51 17.94 -1.53
CA LEU A 390 -23.22 16.82 -2.45
C LEU A 390 -23.83 17.12 -3.83
N GLN A 391 -22.98 17.45 -4.79
CA GLN A 391 -23.40 17.58 -6.19
C GLN A 391 -23.51 16.21 -6.86
N ARG A 392 -24.58 16.08 -7.66
CA ARG A 392 -24.93 14.93 -8.49
C ARG A 392 -23.80 14.57 -9.49
N PRO A 393 -23.75 13.32 -10.00
CA PRO A 393 -22.73 12.92 -10.95
C PRO A 393 -22.93 13.67 -12.27
N TRP A 394 -21.88 14.36 -12.73
CA TRP A 394 -21.82 14.89 -14.08
C TRP A 394 -21.28 13.84 -15.03
N ILE A 395 -22.01 13.64 -16.13
CA ILE A 395 -21.64 12.80 -17.27
C ILE A 395 -20.59 13.57 -18.07
N SER A 396 -19.41 12.98 -18.28
CA SER A 396 -18.40 13.54 -19.17
C SER A 396 -18.89 13.50 -20.63
N PRO A 397 -18.67 14.55 -21.44
CA PRO A 397 -18.85 14.44 -22.89
C PRO A 397 -17.75 13.52 -23.44
N GLY A 398 -18.13 12.55 -24.27
CA GLY A 398 -17.18 11.74 -25.02
C GLY A 398 -16.36 12.59 -26.00
N PRO A 399 -15.17 12.13 -26.42
CA PRO A 399 -14.41 12.83 -27.44
C PRO A 399 -15.17 12.75 -28.76
N GLY A 400 -15.50 13.92 -29.31
CA GLY A 400 -16.16 14.07 -30.60
C GLY A 400 -15.35 13.46 -31.73
N GLY A 401 -16.05 12.73 -32.60
CA GLY A 401 -15.50 12.20 -33.83
C GLY A 401 -15.16 13.31 -34.82
N SER A 402 -13.95 13.24 -35.37
CA SER A 402 -13.62 13.84 -36.65
C SER A 402 -13.95 12.83 -37.75
N ASN A 403 -14.95 13.16 -38.56
CA ASN A 403 -15.22 12.49 -39.82
C ASN A 403 -14.07 12.75 -40.80
N VAL A 404 -13.36 11.70 -41.20
CA VAL A 404 -12.72 11.62 -42.52
C VAL A 404 -13.12 10.28 -43.11
N GLY A 405 -14.07 10.31 -44.04
CA GLY A 405 -14.42 9.15 -44.84
C GLY A 405 -13.38 8.95 -45.93
N VAL A 406 -12.89 7.72 -46.09
CA VAL A 406 -12.33 7.26 -47.36
C VAL A 406 -12.77 5.82 -47.61
N SER A 407 -13.33 5.67 -48.81
CA SER A 407 -13.92 4.49 -49.43
C SER A 407 -12.86 3.49 -49.91
N GLU A 408 -13.26 2.23 -50.04
CA GLU A 408 -12.46 1.10 -50.55
C GLU A 408 -12.08 1.22 -52.04
N ARG A 409 -10.81 0.88 -52.34
CA ARG A 409 -10.26 0.16 -53.53
C ARG A 409 -8.74 0.30 -53.45
N GLY A 410 -7.89 -0.71 -53.63
CA GLY A 410 -7.96 -1.85 -54.53
C GLY A 410 -7.04 -1.61 -55.73
N ARG A 411 -5.90 -2.32 -55.75
CA ARG A 411 -5.05 -2.71 -56.90
C ARG A 411 -3.83 -1.83 -57.26
N ASP A 412 -2.64 -2.45 -57.25
CA ASP A 412 -1.36 -2.00 -57.84
C ASP A 412 -1.45 -1.79 -59.38
N PRO A 413 -0.54 -1.02 -60.02
CA PRO A 413 0.80 -1.52 -60.38
C PRO A 413 1.97 -0.50 -60.33
N GLU A 414 3.21 -1.01 -60.15
CA GLU A 414 4.52 -0.43 -60.53
C GLU A 414 4.69 -0.41 -62.09
N PRO A 415 5.81 0.02 -62.71
CA PRO A 415 6.94 0.88 -62.28
C PRO A 415 7.32 1.98 -63.32
N THR A 416 8.21 2.92 -62.96
CA THR A 416 9.33 3.32 -63.85
C THR A 416 10.40 4.16 -63.11
N GLN A 417 11.63 3.98 -63.59
CA GLN A 417 12.93 4.33 -63.04
C GLN A 417 13.36 5.79 -63.31
N ASP A 418 14.29 6.27 -62.48
CA ASP A 418 15.54 7.02 -62.80
C ASP A 418 15.86 7.97 -61.62
N GLY A 419 16.89 7.73 -60.81
CA GLY A 419 18.27 8.22 -61.02
C GLY A 419 18.39 9.68 -60.47
N VAL A 420 19.33 10.16 -59.67
CA VAL A 420 20.70 9.80 -59.28
C VAL A 420 21.04 10.74 -58.08
N ALA A 421 21.83 10.28 -57.10
CA ALA A 421 22.39 11.10 -56.01
C ALA A 421 23.56 12.00 -56.49
N PRO A 422 23.97 13.08 -55.78
CA PRO A 422 25.01 12.87 -54.75
C PRO A 422 25.05 13.88 -53.57
N LYS A 423 25.68 13.44 -52.47
CA LYS A 423 26.42 14.25 -51.47
C LYS A 423 27.92 14.18 -51.87
N PRO A 424 28.84 15.13 -51.52
CA PRO A 424 29.17 15.49 -50.13
C PRO A 424 29.69 16.94 -49.84
N THR A 425 29.88 17.21 -48.53
CA THR A 425 30.58 18.24 -47.69
C THR A 425 31.86 18.94 -48.21
N PRO A 426 32.58 19.80 -47.42
CA PRO A 426 32.25 20.85 -46.39
C PRO A 426 33.09 22.16 -46.58
N GLU A 427 32.88 23.24 -45.79
CA GLU A 427 33.97 24.15 -45.28
C GLU A 427 33.46 25.32 -44.39
N ARG A 428 34.33 25.76 -43.47
CA ARG A 428 34.33 26.93 -42.53
C ARG A 428 35.58 27.79 -42.90
N PRO A 429 35.98 28.89 -42.21
CA PRO A 429 35.32 29.91 -41.37
C PRO A 429 35.77 31.37 -41.70
N GLY A 430 35.33 32.38 -40.93
CA GLY A 430 35.98 33.70 -40.82
C GLY A 430 35.01 34.85 -40.49
N THR A 431 35.00 35.38 -39.25
CA THR A 431 35.54 36.70 -38.82
C THR A 431 34.70 37.92 -39.26
N ASP A 432 34.48 39.01 -38.52
CA ASP A 432 34.68 39.45 -37.14
C ASP A 432 34.15 40.91 -37.08
N TRP A 433 33.96 41.46 -35.87
CA TRP A 433 33.88 42.88 -35.47
C TRP A 433 32.57 43.71 -35.45
N THR A 434 32.33 44.19 -34.22
CA THR A 434 31.92 45.54 -33.75
C THR A 434 30.44 46.01 -33.73
N THR A 435 29.85 45.92 -32.52
CA THR A 435 29.23 46.96 -31.62
C THR A 435 28.92 48.39 -32.15
N PRO A 436 28.14 49.26 -31.42
CA PRO A 436 27.30 49.06 -30.21
C PRO A 436 25.96 49.88 -30.15
N LEU A 437 25.27 49.74 -29.00
CA LEU A 437 24.37 50.70 -28.30
C LEU A 437 22.97 51.00 -28.86
N ARG A 438 21.93 50.47 -28.19
CA ARG A 438 20.99 51.26 -27.40
C ARG A 438 20.28 50.44 -26.33
#